data_AF-A0A5P8E976-F1
#
_entry.id   AF-A0A5P8E976-F1
#
_cell.length_a   1.000
_cell.length_b   1.000
_cell.length_c   1.000
_cell.angle_alpha   90.00
_cell.angle_beta   90.00
_cell.angle_gamma   90.00
#
_symmetry.space_group_name_H-M   'P 1'
#
loop_
_entity.id
_entity.type
_entity.pdbx_description
1 polymer ?
#
loop_
_entity_poly.entity_id
_entity_poly.type
_entity_poly.pdbx_seq_one_letter_code
_entity_poly.pdbx_strand_id
1 'polypeptide(L)'
;MKRSYFISVFILALLYLSACRAEPVRKTATDVVATPTAQKDTVPTDTVGEQETIDSAAQNYTVSKEGFVSLKEFAPEITQEIRYYTDYNFVGKRVDGYEEPLALMTLEAAKALKAANEELMKKGYRIKVYDTYRPQKAVSHFVRWAKDLKDTKMKKDFYPEKNKSVLFKEGYIASKSGHSRGSTVDLTIVHLDSGKDVDMGGTFDYFGVRSHPSYTKITKDQYRNRMLLRDVMLRHGFKPLSTEWWHFTLKNEPYPNTYFTFPVKWPQE
;
A
#
# COMPACT_ATOMS: atom_id res chain seq x y z
N MET A 1 30.92 -29.04 -51.91
CA MET A 1 29.78 -29.98 -51.98
C MET A 1 29.88 -30.93 -50.81
N LYS A 2 28.88 -30.91 -49.91
CA LYS A 2 28.78 -31.81 -48.74
C LYS A 2 28.24 -33.17 -49.20
N ARG A 3 28.81 -34.28 -48.74
CA ARG A 3 28.15 -35.60 -48.70
C ARG A 3 28.45 -36.31 -47.38
N SER A 4 27.37 -36.68 -46.72
CA SER A 4 27.26 -37.35 -45.43
C SER A 4 27.63 -38.83 -45.50
N TYR A 5 28.06 -39.41 -44.38
CA TYR A 5 27.73 -40.80 -44.02
C TYR A 5 27.44 -40.89 -42.51
N PHE A 6 26.29 -41.48 -42.20
CA PHE A 6 25.76 -41.86 -40.90
C PHE A 6 26.38 -43.20 -40.45
N ILE A 7 26.75 -43.35 -39.18
CA ILE A 7 26.68 -44.63 -38.45
C ILE A 7 26.22 -44.35 -37.00
N SER A 8 25.09 -44.96 -36.65
CA SER A 8 24.50 -45.04 -35.30
C SER A 8 25.24 -46.03 -34.43
N VAL A 9 25.44 -45.72 -33.14
CA VAL A 9 25.58 -46.74 -32.08
C VAL A 9 24.76 -46.30 -30.86
N PHE A 10 23.86 -47.21 -30.45
CA PHE A 10 23.00 -47.16 -29.28
C PHE A 10 23.81 -47.15 -27.97
N ILE A 11 23.43 -46.31 -27.00
CA ILE A 11 23.72 -46.57 -25.59
C ILE A 11 22.43 -46.44 -24.77
N LEU A 12 22.19 -47.52 -24.02
CA LEU A 12 21.04 -47.88 -23.22
C LEU A 12 20.71 -46.85 -22.12
N ALA A 13 19.40 -46.63 -21.95
CA ALA A 13 18.81 -45.99 -20.79
C ALA A 13 18.86 -46.91 -19.56
N LEU A 14 19.18 -46.35 -18.38
CA LEU A 14 18.87 -46.95 -17.09
C LEU A 14 18.25 -45.88 -16.18
N LEU A 15 16.96 -46.13 -15.91
CA LEU A 15 16.09 -45.40 -15.02
C LEU A 15 16.55 -45.54 -13.56
N TYR A 16 16.64 -44.43 -12.84
CA TYR A 16 16.55 -44.43 -11.38
C TYR A 16 15.43 -43.49 -10.95
N LEU A 17 14.25 -44.08 -10.73
CA LEU A 17 13.16 -43.52 -9.95
C LEU A 17 13.45 -43.84 -8.49
N SER A 18 13.70 -42.81 -7.67
CA SER A 18 13.57 -42.95 -6.21
C SER A 18 12.41 -42.06 -5.76
N ALA A 19 11.26 -42.70 -5.57
CA ALA A 19 10.11 -42.13 -4.90
C ALA A 19 10.26 -42.36 -3.40
N CYS A 20 10.41 -41.29 -2.60
CA CYS A 20 10.10 -41.34 -1.18
C CYS A 20 8.64 -40.92 -1.00
N ARG A 21 7.80 -41.92 -0.72
CA ARG A 21 6.38 -41.80 -0.43
C ARG A 21 6.22 -41.39 1.03
N ALA A 22 5.38 -40.39 1.28
CA ALA A 22 4.92 -40.01 2.61
C ALA A 22 4.02 -41.11 3.20
N GLU A 23 4.23 -41.43 4.48
CA GLU A 23 3.31 -42.26 5.27
C GLU A 23 2.44 -41.39 6.19
N PRO A 24 1.21 -41.86 6.52
CA PRO A 24 0.19 -41.03 7.16
C PRO A 24 0.32 -41.00 8.69
N VAL A 25 0.16 -39.81 9.27
CA VAL A 25 0.04 -39.64 10.72
C VAL A 25 -1.34 -40.14 11.18
N ARG A 26 -1.29 -41.21 11.98
CA ARG A 26 -2.41 -41.87 12.65
C ARG A 26 -3.01 -40.96 13.73
N LYS A 27 -4.32 -40.75 13.68
CA LYS A 27 -5.12 -40.17 14.77
C LYS A 27 -5.23 -41.19 15.90
N THR A 28 -4.93 -40.76 17.12
CA THR A 28 -5.36 -41.43 18.35
C THR A 28 -6.23 -40.46 19.13
N ALA A 29 -7.51 -40.80 19.24
CA ALA A 29 -8.42 -40.30 20.25
C ALA A 29 -8.34 -41.26 21.44
N THR A 30 -8.18 -40.72 22.65
CA THR A 30 -8.61 -41.35 23.90
C THR A 30 -9.06 -40.25 24.83
N ASP A 31 -10.35 -40.31 25.15
CA ASP A 31 -11.02 -39.59 26.22
C ASP A 31 -10.39 -39.89 27.58
N VAL A 32 -10.29 -38.88 28.45
CA VAL A 32 -10.63 -39.04 29.87
C VAL A 32 -11.24 -37.73 30.38
N VAL A 33 -12.50 -37.86 30.80
CA VAL A 33 -13.29 -36.88 31.55
C VAL A 33 -12.74 -36.75 32.96
N ALA A 34 -12.53 -35.52 33.42
CA ALA A 34 -12.51 -35.20 34.85
C ALA A 34 -12.94 -33.74 35.07
N THR A 35 -14.18 -33.58 35.52
CA THR A 35 -14.69 -32.37 36.17
C THR A 35 -14.00 -32.19 37.52
N PRO A 36 -13.70 -30.95 37.93
CA PRO A 36 -13.84 -30.64 39.35
C PRO A 36 -14.77 -29.45 39.59
N THR A 37 -15.54 -29.66 40.64
CA THR A 37 -16.53 -28.82 41.30
C THR A 37 -15.95 -27.48 41.78
N ALA A 38 -16.83 -26.49 41.84
CA ALA A 38 -16.59 -25.13 42.31
C ALA A 38 -16.07 -25.05 43.76
N GLN A 39 -15.23 -24.06 44.04
CA GLN A 39 -15.20 -23.39 45.33
C GLN A 39 -14.85 -21.91 45.20
N LYS A 40 -15.67 -21.07 45.84
CA LYS A 40 -15.51 -19.63 46.02
C LYS A 40 -14.34 -19.38 46.97
N ASP A 41 -13.45 -18.48 46.58
CA ASP A 41 -12.68 -17.67 47.51
C ASP A 41 -12.75 -16.20 47.07
N THR A 42 -13.30 -15.39 47.96
CA THR A 42 -13.24 -13.92 47.93
C THR A 42 -11.94 -13.47 48.57
N VAL A 43 -11.31 -12.41 48.03
CA VAL A 43 -10.75 -11.24 48.77
C VAL A 43 -10.22 -10.22 47.76
N PRO A 44 -10.36 -8.90 48.00
CA PRO A 44 -10.20 -7.83 47.01
C PRO A 44 -8.80 -7.22 47.08
N THR A 45 -8.34 -6.56 46.01
CA THR A 45 -7.83 -5.17 46.06
C THR A 45 -7.35 -4.69 44.70
N ASP A 46 -7.56 -3.40 44.51
CA ASP A 46 -7.13 -2.55 43.41
C ASP A 46 -5.72 -2.84 42.87
N THR A 47 -5.64 -3.06 41.56
CA THR A 47 -4.48 -2.67 40.77
C THR A 47 -4.94 -1.72 39.70
N VAL A 48 -4.73 -0.44 40.01
CA VAL A 48 -4.77 0.71 39.11
C VAL A 48 -4.01 0.34 37.82
N GLY A 49 -4.70 0.49 36.70
CA GLY A 49 -4.07 0.46 35.39
C GLY A 49 -3.04 1.58 35.34
N GLU A 50 -1.78 1.19 35.18
CA GLU A 50 -0.68 2.10 34.89
C GLU A 50 -0.94 2.68 33.50
N GLN A 51 -1.63 3.81 33.47
CA GLN A 51 -1.62 4.71 32.32
C GLN A 51 -0.16 5.12 32.14
N GLU A 52 0.49 4.60 31.09
CA GLU A 52 1.73 5.16 30.57
C GLU A 52 1.50 6.66 30.36
N THR A 53 2.07 7.44 31.26
CA THR A 53 2.10 8.89 31.16
C THR A 53 3.09 9.22 30.05
N ILE A 54 2.56 9.36 28.83
CA ILE A 54 3.33 9.83 27.69
C ILE A 54 3.76 11.26 28.00
N ASP A 55 5.08 11.39 28.17
CA ASP A 55 5.84 12.61 28.40
C ASP A 55 5.36 13.73 27.45
N SER A 56 4.66 14.70 28.02
CA SER A 56 4.03 15.83 27.33
C SER A 56 5.03 16.93 27.02
N ALA A 57 6.09 16.60 26.29
CA ALA A 57 6.76 17.62 25.47
C ALA A 57 5.79 18.01 24.35
N ALA A 58 5.24 19.23 24.43
CA ALA A 58 4.14 19.76 23.62
C ALA A 58 4.16 19.25 22.16
N GLN A 59 3.31 18.28 21.86
CA GLN A 59 3.16 17.79 20.49
C GLN A 59 2.36 18.81 19.69
N ASN A 60 2.97 19.39 18.66
CA ASN A 60 2.34 20.37 17.76
C ASN A 60 1.41 19.72 16.73
N TYR A 61 0.79 18.58 17.06
CA TYR A 61 -0.12 17.87 16.18
C TYR A 61 -1.29 17.29 16.96
N THR A 62 -2.44 17.17 16.30
CA THR A 62 -3.64 16.56 16.89
C THR A 62 -3.78 15.12 16.43
N VAL A 63 -4.28 14.24 17.31
CA VAL A 63 -4.73 12.89 16.95
C VAL A 63 -6.25 12.85 17.03
N SER A 64 -6.93 12.42 15.97
CA SER A 64 -8.40 12.31 15.97
C SER A 64 -8.87 11.13 16.83
N LYS A 65 -10.18 11.06 17.11
CA LYS A 65 -10.80 9.94 17.84
C LYS A 65 -10.59 8.60 17.14
N GLU A 66 -10.48 8.62 15.81
CA GLU A 66 -10.23 7.47 14.94
C GLU A 66 -8.73 7.14 14.82
N GLY A 67 -7.85 7.82 15.56
CA GLY A 67 -6.41 7.56 15.55
C GLY A 67 -5.66 8.15 14.34
N PHE A 68 -6.26 9.12 13.64
CA PHE A 68 -5.63 9.77 12.49
C PHE A 68 -4.86 11.02 12.89
N VAL A 69 -3.89 11.39 12.06
CA VAL A 69 -3.18 12.67 12.10
C VAL A 69 -3.16 13.30 10.71
N SER A 70 -3.05 14.62 10.67
CA SER A 70 -2.70 15.34 9.44
C SER A 70 -1.18 15.34 9.25
N LEU A 71 -0.70 14.91 8.07
CA LEU A 71 0.73 15.00 7.76
C LEU A 71 1.23 16.45 7.74
N LYS A 72 0.34 17.44 7.51
CA LYS A 72 0.71 18.86 7.56
C LYS A 72 1.21 19.27 8.94
N GLU A 73 0.63 18.71 10.00
CA GLU A 73 1.02 18.95 11.39
C GLU A 73 2.12 17.99 11.83
N PHE A 74 1.96 16.70 11.51
CA PHE A 74 2.81 15.63 12.03
C PHE A 74 4.17 15.50 11.32
N ALA A 75 4.22 15.73 10.01
CA ALA A 75 5.41 15.59 9.17
C ALA A 75 5.43 16.67 8.07
N PRO A 76 5.54 17.97 8.43
CA PRO A 76 5.46 19.09 7.49
C PRO A 76 6.54 19.09 6.40
N GLU A 77 7.62 18.33 6.60
CA GLU A 77 8.67 18.08 5.61
C GLU A 77 8.24 17.14 4.47
N ILE A 78 7.09 16.47 4.55
CA ILE A 78 6.53 15.67 3.45
C ILE A 78 5.70 16.59 2.55
N THR A 79 6.04 16.61 1.25
CA THR A 79 5.28 17.38 0.27
C THR A 79 3.93 16.71 0.01
N GLN A 80 2.85 17.50 -0.06
CA GLN A 80 1.50 16.99 -0.32
C GLN A 80 1.00 17.53 -1.65
N GLU A 81 0.61 16.64 -2.55
CA GLU A 81 0.03 16.96 -3.85
C GLU A 81 -1.21 16.08 -4.07
N ILE A 82 -2.23 16.31 -3.24
CA ILE A 82 -3.40 15.42 -3.11
C ILE A 82 -4.22 15.42 -4.41
N ARG A 83 -3.97 14.43 -5.27
CA ARG A 83 -4.47 14.42 -6.66
C ARG A 83 -5.98 14.33 -6.74
N TYR A 84 -6.61 13.62 -5.81
CA TYR A 84 -8.06 13.43 -5.78
C TYR A 84 -8.84 14.64 -5.25
N TYR A 85 -8.17 15.62 -4.65
CA TYR A 85 -8.76 16.94 -4.37
C TYR A 85 -8.85 17.81 -5.63
N THR A 86 -7.95 17.59 -6.59
CA THR A 86 -7.87 18.32 -7.87
C THR A 86 -8.70 17.64 -8.97
N ASP A 87 -8.75 18.23 -10.15
CA ASP A 87 -9.33 17.61 -11.34
C ASP A 87 -8.33 16.78 -12.17
N TYR A 88 -7.03 16.88 -11.87
CA TYR A 88 -5.99 16.07 -12.52
C TYR A 88 -5.81 14.73 -11.80
N ASN A 89 -6.73 13.82 -12.09
CA ASN A 89 -6.74 12.41 -11.72
C ASN A 89 -7.51 11.62 -12.79
N PHE A 90 -7.55 10.29 -12.74
CA PHE A 90 -8.19 9.48 -13.80
C PHE A 90 -9.71 9.73 -13.95
N VAL A 91 -10.39 10.29 -12.95
CA VAL A 91 -11.81 10.69 -13.03
C VAL A 91 -11.97 12.01 -13.77
N GLY A 92 -10.99 12.91 -13.71
CA GLY A 92 -11.01 14.21 -14.42
C GLY A 92 -11.80 15.32 -13.72
N LYS A 93 -12.06 15.15 -12.41
CA LYS A 93 -12.72 16.10 -11.50
C LYS A 93 -12.37 15.74 -10.06
N ARG A 94 -12.66 16.63 -9.10
CA ARG A 94 -12.53 16.34 -7.66
C ARG A 94 -13.32 15.08 -7.30
N VAL A 95 -12.70 14.21 -6.53
CA VAL A 95 -13.26 12.94 -6.06
C VAL A 95 -14.09 13.18 -4.79
N ASP A 96 -15.18 12.43 -4.63
CA ASP A 96 -16.09 12.63 -3.51
C ASP A 96 -15.40 12.31 -2.17
N GLY A 97 -15.58 13.16 -1.17
CA GLY A 97 -14.98 13.00 0.15
C GLY A 97 -13.60 13.66 0.29
N TYR A 98 -12.98 14.16 -0.78
CA TYR A 98 -11.81 15.03 -0.69
C TYR A 98 -12.26 16.49 -0.54
N GLU A 99 -12.53 16.92 0.70
CA GLU A 99 -13.03 18.27 1.00
C GLU A 99 -11.91 19.30 1.19
N GLU A 100 -10.70 18.83 1.52
CA GLU A 100 -9.48 19.62 1.66
C GLU A 100 -8.27 18.92 1.01
N PRO A 101 -7.23 19.67 0.59
CA PRO A 101 -6.03 19.11 -0.04
C PRO A 101 -5.04 18.58 1.01
N LEU A 102 -5.49 17.67 1.87
CA LEU A 102 -4.72 17.16 3.00
C LEU A 102 -4.45 15.67 2.90
N ALA A 103 -3.28 15.24 3.38
CA ALA A 103 -2.97 13.85 3.66
C ALA A 103 -3.29 13.53 5.13
N LEU A 104 -4.22 12.59 5.32
CA LEU A 104 -4.56 12.03 6.62
C LEU A 104 -4.07 10.59 6.68
N MET A 105 -3.49 10.18 7.80
CA MET A 105 -3.00 8.82 8.01
C MET A 105 -3.23 8.39 9.45
N THR A 106 -3.32 7.09 9.71
CA THR A 106 -3.22 6.59 11.09
C THR A 106 -1.87 7.01 11.69
N LEU A 107 -1.83 7.30 12.98
CA LEU A 107 -0.63 7.77 13.66
C LEU A 107 0.58 6.85 13.43
N GLU A 108 0.38 5.53 13.45
CA GLU A 108 1.42 4.53 13.23
C GLU A 108 2.00 4.60 11.82
N ALA A 109 1.14 4.79 10.81
CA ALA A 109 1.59 4.91 9.43
C ALA A 109 2.27 6.25 9.18
N ALA A 110 1.81 7.33 9.81
CA ALA A 110 2.47 8.63 9.77
C ALA A 110 3.87 8.59 10.41
N LYS A 111 4.03 7.93 11.56
CA LYS A 111 5.33 7.69 12.22
C LYS A 111 6.29 6.95 11.29
N ALA A 112 5.83 5.85 10.70
CA ALA A 112 6.64 5.05 9.77
C ALA A 112 7.02 5.84 8.50
N LEU A 113 6.08 6.60 7.94
CA LEU A 113 6.32 7.41 6.74
C LEU A 113 7.29 8.57 7.02
N LYS A 114 7.21 9.19 8.20
CA LYS A 114 8.15 10.22 8.65
C LYS A 114 9.57 9.67 8.73
N ALA A 115 9.76 8.50 9.34
CA ALA A 115 11.07 7.85 9.40
C ALA A 115 11.62 7.49 8.00
N ALA A 116 10.76 7.03 7.08
CA ALA A 116 11.14 6.80 5.69
C ALA A 116 11.57 8.09 4.98
N ASN A 117 10.86 9.19 5.20
CA ASN A 117 11.22 10.50 4.67
C ASN A 117 12.57 10.99 5.21
N GLU A 118 12.82 10.84 6.51
CA GLU A 118 14.11 11.21 7.12
C GLU A 118 15.30 10.45 6.52
N GLU A 119 15.12 9.16 6.18
CA GLU A 119 16.15 8.39 5.49
C GLU A 119 16.39 8.94 4.06
N LEU A 120 15.33 9.27 3.33
CA LEU A 120 15.43 9.85 1.99
C LEU A 120 16.09 11.23 1.99
N MET A 121 15.83 12.06 3.02
CA MET A 121 16.45 13.38 3.14
C MET A 121 17.97 13.29 3.28
N LYS A 122 18.48 12.28 4.01
CA LYS A 122 19.92 12.00 4.08
C LYS A 122 20.54 11.61 2.74
N LYS A 123 19.71 11.21 1.76
CA LYS A 123 20.10 10.86 0.40
C LYS A 123 19.83 11.98 -0.62
N GLY A 124 19.41 13.16 -0.17
CA GLY A 124 19.10 14.30 -1.05
C GLY A 124 17.70 14.24 -1.69
N TYR A 125 16.78 13.48 -1.11
CA TYR A 125 15.39 13.36 -1.58
C TYR A 125 14.38 13.64 -0.47
N ARG A 126 13.13 13.96 -0.80
CA ARG A 126 12.02 13.97 0.16
C ARG A 126 10.78 13.34 -0.44
N ILE A 127 9.91 12.81 0.40
CA ILE A 127 8.65 12.20 -0.02
C ILE A 127 7.68 13.29 -0.50
N LYS A 128 6.97 12.99 -1.60
CA LYS A 128 5.75 13.67 -2.04
C LYS A 128 4.62 12.66 -2.09
N VAL A 129 3.52 12.92 -1.39
CA VAL A 129 2.33 12.06 -1.39
C VAL A 129 1.26 12.57 -2.36
N TYR A 130 0.63 11.64 -3.08
CA TYR A 130 -0.49 11.89 -3.98
C TYR A 130 -1.83 11.48 -3.38
N ASP A 131 -1.83 10.41 -2.58
CA ASP A 131 -2.98 9.97 -1.80
C ASP A 131 -2.56 9.21 -0.54
N THR A 132 -3.40 9.28 0.50
CA THR A 132 -3.21 8.60 1.78
C THR A 132 -4.53 7.98 2.25
N TYR A 133 -5.15 8.46 3.32
CA TYR A 133 -6.52 8.08 3.63
C TYR A 133 -7.47 8.45 2.48
N ARG A 134 -8.23 7.44 2.02
CA ARG A 134 -9.25 7.58 0.98
C ARG A 134 -10.61 7.15 1.54
N PRO A 135 -11.57 8.06 1.75
CA PRO A 135 -12.89 7.70 2.26
C PRO A 135 -13.60 6.68 1.35
N GLN A 136 -14.42 5.79 1.92
CA GLN A 136 -15.22 4.85 1.10
C GLN A 136 -16.12 5.56 0.08
N LYS A 137 -16.50 6.83 0.32
CA LYS A 137 -17.24 7.66 -0.64
C LYS A 137 -16.43 7.92 -1.92
N ALA A 138 -15.12 8.12 -1.81
CA ALA A 138 -14.21 8.27 -2.95
C ALA A 138 -14.13 6.97 -3.76
N VAL A 139 -13.98 5.83 -3.09
CA VAL A 139 -14.00 4.51 -3.73
C VAL A 139 -15.32 4.27 -4.47
N SER A 140 -16.44 4.66 -3.86
CA SER A 140 -17.76 4.58 -4.48
C SER A 140 -17.87 5.49 -5.71
N HIS A 141 -17.22 6.67 -5.70
CA HIS A 141 -17.12 7.54 -6.87
C HIS A 141 -16.32 6.85 -7.99
N PHE A 142 -15.15 6.27 -7.69
CA PHE A 142 -14.38 5.49 -8.67
C PHE A 142 -15.21 4.37 -9.30
N VAL A 143 -16.01 3.68 -8.50
CA VAL A 143 -16.91 2.63 -8.99
C VAL A 143 -17.97 3.17 -9.93
N ARG A 144 -18.63 4.29 -9.58
CA ARG A 144 -19.62 4.93 -10.45
C ARG A 144 -18.99 5.42 -11.76
N TRP A 145 -17.83 6.07 -11.66
CA TRP A 145 -17.06 6.52 -12.84
C TRP A 145 -16.71 5.32 -13.74
N ALA A 146 -16.17 4.24 -13.19
CA ALA A 146 -15.76 3.09 -13.98
C ALA A 146 -16.93 2.37 -14.69
N LYS A 147 -18.16 2.49 -14.15
CA LYS A 147 -19.39 1.99 -14.79
C LYS A 147 -19.89 2.89 -15.93
N ASP A 148 -19.57 4.18 -15.91
CA ASP A 148 -19.84 5.07 -17.04
C ASP A 148 -18.76 4.91 -18.12
N LEU A 149 -18.99 3.99 -19.05
CA LEU A 149 -18.03 3.70 -20.12
C LEU A 149 -17.81 4.85 -21.11
N LYS A 150 -18.68 5.87 -21.12
CA LYS A 150 -18.57 7.03 -22.03
C LYS A 150 -17.65 8.10 -21.48
N ASP A 151 -17.55 8.20 -20.15
CA ASP A 151 -16.62 9.14 -19.50
C ASP A 151 -15.17 8.69 -19.68
N THR A 152 -14.54 9.15 -20.75
CA THR A 152 -13.16 8.82 -21.14
C THR A 152 -12.25 10.05 -21.19
N LYS A 153 -12.64 11.13 -20.51
CA LYS A 153 -11.96 12.43 -20.51
C LYS A 153 -10.46 12.31 -20.29
N MET A 154 -10.06 11.48 -19.33
CA MET A 154 -8.67 11.34 -18.88
C MET A 154 -7.96 10.10 -19.45
N LYS A 155 -8.55 9.44 -20.46
CA LYS A 155 -8.01 8.21 -21.05
C LYS A 155 -6.59 8.39 -21.55
N LYS A 156 -6.30 9.50 -22.25
CA LYS A 156 -4.99 9.77 -22.86
C LYS A 156 -3.87 9.75 -21.82
N ASP A 157 -4.14 10.25 -20.63
CA ASP A 157 -3.12 10.48 -19.61
C ASP A 157 -2.94 9.25 -18.69
N PHE A 158 -4.05 8.61 -18.30
CA PHE A 158 -4.03 7.58 -17.26
C PHE A 158 -4.20 6.15 -17.79
N TYR A 159 -4.86 5.95 -18.93
CA TYR A 159 -5.13 4.60 -19.43
C TYR A 159 -5.21 4.53 -20.97
N PRO A 160 -4.20 5.07 -21.69
CA PRO A 160 -4.28 5.25 -23.15
C PRO A 160 -4.39 3.92 -23.91
N GLU A 161 -3.79 2.87 -23.37
CA GLU A 161 -3.71 1.53 -23.97
C GLU A 161 -4.86 0.61 -23.55
N LYS A 162 -5.77 1.07 -22.67
CA LYS A 162 -6.83 0.25 -22.08
C LYS A 162 -8.22 0.68 -22.55
N ASN A 163 -9.12 -0.29 -22.66
CA ASN A 163 -10.55 -0.01 -22.70
C ASN A 163 -11.07 0.15 -21.27
N LYS A 164 -11.90 1.18 -21.02
CA LYS A 164 -12.42 1.45 -19.67
C LYS A 164 -13.17 0.24 -19.07
N SER A 165 -13.80 -0.58 -19.91
CA SER A 165 -14.52 -1.79 -19.51
C SER A 165 -13.65 -2.85 -18.84
N VAL A 166 -12.33 -2.85 -19.05
CA VAL A 166 -11.43 -3.85 -18.44
C VAL A 166 -10.88 -3.41 -17.08
N LEU A 167 -11.04 -2.14 -16.69
CA LEU A 167 -10.35 -1.59 -15.51
C LEU A 167 -10.75 -2.27 -14.19
N PHE A 168 -12.02 -2.67 -14.05
CA PHE A 168 -12.46 -3.48 -12.92
C PHE A 168 -11.91 -4.90 -12.97
N LYS A 169 -12.02 -5.56 -14.13
CA LYS A 169 -11.60 -6.95 -14.32
C LYS A 169 -10.11 -7.13 -14.07
N GLU A 170 -9.32 -6.13 -14.43
CA GLU A 170 -7.86 -6.12 -14.28
C GLU A 170 -7.39 -5.55 -12.93
N GLY A 171 -8.32 -5.20 -12.03
CA GLY A 171 -8.01 -4.83 -10.66
C GLY A 171 -7.53 -3.39 -10.45
N TYR A 172 -7.56 -2.52 -11.46
CA TYR A 172 -7.23 -1.10 -11.32
C TYR A 172 -8.29 -0.34 -10.51
N ILE A 173 -9.53 -0.82 -10.51
CA ILE A 173 -10.61 -0.28 -9.70
C ILE A 173 -11.15 -1.37 -8.78
N ALA A 174 -11.19 -1.09 -7.48
CA ALA A 174 -11.72 -1.98 -6.46
C ALA A 174 -12.93 -1.35 -5.75
N SER A 175 -13.87 -2.16 -5.28
CA SER A 175 -15.02 -1.71 -4.48
C SER A 175 -14.66 -1.42 -3.02
N LYS A 176 -13.51 -1.93 -2.57
CA LYS A 176 -12.88 -1.67 -1.27
C LYS A 176 -11.41 -1.37 -1.49
N SER A 177 -10.87 -0.37 -0.80
CA SER A 177 -9.47 0.05 -0.95
C SER A 177 -8.72 -0.06 0.37
N GLY A 178 -7.44 -0.46 0.30
CA GLY A 178 -6.53 -0.39 1.43
C GLY A 178 -6.38 1.01 2.00
N HIS A 179 -6.52 2.05 1.17
CA HIS A 179 -6.50 3.46 1.59
C HIS A 179 -7.62 3.83 2.54
N SER A 180 -8.78 3.18 2.44
CA SER A 180 -9.90 3.44 3.35
C SER A 180 -9.65 2.89 4.75
N ARG A 181 -8.55 2.17 4.98
CA ARG A 181 -8.10 1.71 6.30
C ARG A 181 -7.10 2.67 6.97
N GLY A 182 -6.67 3.72 6.25
CA GLY A 182 -5.88 4.82 6.81
C GLY A 182 -4.36 4.61 6.87
N SER A 183 -3.86 3.43 6.54
CA SER A 183 -2.42 3.11 6.60
C SER A 183 -1.80 2.79 5.25
N THR A 184 -2.41 3.26 4.17
CA THR A 184 -1.90 3.12 2.80
C THR A 184 -1.57 4.48 2.22
N VAL A 185 -0.53 4.55 1.40
CA VAL A 185 -0.02 5.77 0.79
C VAL A 185 0.39 5.50 -0.65
N ASP A 186 0.04 6.45 -1.52
CA ASP A 186 0.52 6.56 -2.89
C ASP A 186 1.49 7.75 -2.96
N LEU A 187 2.75 7.50 -3.34
CA LEU A 187 3.80 8.52 -3.25
C LEU A 187 4.91 8.40 -4.29
N THR A 188 5.65 9.49 -4.43
CA THR A 188 6.95 9.56 -5.13
C THR A 188 7.99 10.22 -4.22
N ILE A 189 9.19 10.38 -4.74
CA ILE A 189 10.23 11.23 -4.14
C ILE A 189 10.55 12.40 -5.06
N VAL A 190 10.95 13.51 -4.47
CA VAL A 190 11.43 14.71 -5.16
C VAL A 190 12.85 15.02 -4.72
N HIS A 191 13.61 15.69 -5.57
CA HIS A 191 14.94 16.19 -5.22
C HIS A 191 14.82 17.23 -4.11
N LEU A 192 15.63 17.10 -3.06
CA LEU A 192 15.57 17.97 -1.88
C LEU A 192 15.96 19.42 -2.21
N ASP A 193 16.89 19.62 -3.12
CA ASP A 193 17.43 20.93 -3.51
C ASP A 193 16.47 21.78 -4.36
N SER A 194 15.76 21.14 -5.28
CA SER A 194 15.01 21.78 -6.35
C SER A 194 13.51 21.55 -6.22
N GLY A 195 13.08 20.60 -5.39
CA GLY A 195 11.68 20.18 -5.26
C GLY A 195 11.12 19.49 -6.50
N LYS A 196 11.95 19.21 -7.51
CA LYS A 196 11.54 18.58 -8.76
C LYS A 196 11.28 17.09 -8.56
N ASP A 197 10.24 16.58 -9.20
CA ASP A 197 9.91 15.16 -9.19
C ASP A 197 11.08 14.33 -9.72
N VAL A 198 11.42 13.26 -9.00
CA VAL A 198 12.35 12.25 -9.51
C VAL A 198 11.63 11.45 -10.60
N ASP A 199 12.27 11.27 -11.74
CA ASP A 199 11.68 10.55 -12.86
C ASP A 199 11.55 9.05 -12.54
N MET A 200 10.30 8.60 -12.42
CA MET A 200 9.93 7.21 -12.15
C MET A 200 9.55 6.43 -13.42
N GLY A 201 9.67 7.04 -14.60
CA GLY A 201 9.31 6.42 -15.89
C GLY A 201 7.82 6.23 -16.10
N GLY A 202 6.98 6.99 -15.38
CA GLY A 202 5.53 6.96 -15.47
C GLY A 202 4.89 7.90 -14.45
N THR A 203 3.63 8.25 -14.68
CA THR A 203 2.84 9.04 -13.73
C THR A 203 2.15 8.14 -12.71
N PHE A 204 1.86 8.70 -11.54
CA PHE A 204 0.86 8.17 -10.62
C PHE A 204 -0.48 7.91 -11.33
N ASP A 205 -1.20 6.87 -10.90
CA ASP A 205 -2.48 6.41 -11.45
C ASP A 205 -2.45 5.95 -12.91
N TYR A 206 -1.27 5.68 -13.49
CA TYR A 206 -1.21 5.09 -14.83
C TYR A 206 -1.70 3.62 -14.78
N PHE A 207 -2.84 3.33 -15.41
CA PHE A 207 -3.39 1.98 -15.51
C PHE A 207 -2.76 1.20 -16.66
N GLY A 208 -1.60 0.62 -16.39
CA GLY A 208 -0.92 -0.26 -17.34
C GLY A 208 0.28 -0.95 -16.73
N VAL A 209 0.82 -1.93 -17.46
CA VAL A 209 1.95 -2.74 -17.00
C VAL A 209 3.22 -1.92 -16.73
N ARG A 210 3.31 -0.70 -17.30
CA ARG A 210 4.39 0.26 -17.02
C ARG A 210 4.45 0.65 -15.54
N SER A 211 3.33 0.58 -14.83
CA SER A 211 3.24 0.91 -13.40
C SER A 211 3.73 -0.20 -12.49
N HIS A 212 3.91 -1.42 -13.01
CA HIS A 212 4.41 -2.52 -12.20
C HIS A 212 5.86 -2.22 -11.77
N PRO A 213 6.23 -2.43 -10.49
CA PRO A 213 7.60 -2.23 -10.02
C PRO A 213 8.64 -3.05 -10.79
N SER A 214 8.23 -4.22 -11.33
CA SER A 214 9.09 -5.12 -12.11
C SER A 214 9.22 -4.76 -13.60
N TYR A 215 8.54 -3.70 -14.06
CA TYR A 215 8.59 -3.30 -15.47
C TYR A 215 9.98 -2.78 -15.87
N THR A 216 10.60 -3.39 -16.87
CA THR A 216 11.99 -3.12 -17.27
C THR A 216 12.15 -2.29 -18.55
N LYS A 217 11.07 -1.98 -19.27
CA LYS A 217 11.13 -1.13 -20.49
C LYS A 217 11.10 0.37 -20.13
N ILE A 218 11.87 0.74 -19.12
CA ILE A 218 12.15 2.09 -18.64
C ILE A 218 13.67 2.29 -18.60
N THR A 219 14.15 3.51 -18.42
CA THR A 219 15.59 3.74 -18.30
C THR A 219 16.14 3.09 -17.02
N LYS A 220 17.45 2.82 -17.00
CA LYS A 220 18.13 2.28 -15.82
C LYS A 220 17.96 3.19 -14.60
N ASP A 221 17.98 4.50 -14.80
CA ASP A 221 17.83 5.48 -13.71
C ASP A 221 16.39 5.48 -13.18
N GLN A 222 15.38 5.44 -14.05
CA GLN A 222 13.97 5.32 -13.64
C GLN A 222 13.74 4.04 -12.80
N TYR A 223 14.33 2.91 -13.22
CA TYR A 223 14.25 1.66 -12.45
C TYR A 223 14.96 1.78 -11.09
N ARG A 224 16.17 2.36 -11.06
CA ARG A 224 16.90 2.62 -9.81
C ARG A 224 16.13 3.52 -8.85
N ASN A 225 15.45 4.54 -9.36
CA ASN A 225 14.62 5.44 -8.55
C ASN A 225 13.45 4.70 -7.90
N ARG A 226 12.76 3.83 -8.66
CA ARG A 226 11.70 2.96 -8.12
C ARG A 226 12.22 2.03 -7.03
N MET A 227 13.40 1.42 -7.25
CA MET A 227 13.99 0.51 -6.26
C MET A 227 14.46 1.25 -5.01
N LEU A 228 15.05 2.44 -5.15
CA LEU A 228 15.39 3.29 -4.01
C LEU A 228 14.16 3.55 -3.13
N LEU A 229 13.07 4.03 -3.75
CA LEU A 229 11.82 4.28 -3.04
C LEU A 229 11.32 2.99 -2.37
N ARG A 230 11.20 1.90 -3.13
CA ARG A 230 10.73 0.60 -2.63
C ARG A 230 11.53 0.11 -1.43
N ASP A 231 12.84 0.14 -1.51
CA ASP A 231 13.73 -0.41 -0.49
C ASP A 231 13.67 0.40 0.80
N VAL A 232 13.57 1.73 0.71
CA VAL A 232 13.33 2.59 1.88
C VAL A 232 11.99 2.23 2.52
N MET A 233 10.90 2.23 1.74
CA MET A 233 9.56 1.94 2.27
C MET A 233 9.49 0.56 2.94
N LEU A 234 10.15 -0.46 2.36
CA LEU A 234 10.25 -1.80 2.95
C LEU A 234 10.96 -1.82 4.31
N ARG A 235 12.07 -1.07 4.45
CA ARG A 235 12.82 -0.94 5.71
C ARG A 235 11.98 -0.29 6.81
N HIS A 236 11.11 0.64 6.43
CA HIS A 236 10.21 1.35 7.36
C HIS A 236 8.85 0.68 7.50
N GLY A 237 8.78 -0.64 7.28
CA GLY A 237 7.62 -1.44 7.65
C GLY A 237 6.45 -1.42 6.67
N PHE A 238 6.61 -0.85 5.47
CA PHE A 238 5.59 -0.91 4.44
C PHE A 238 5.69 -2.18 3.58
N LYS A 239 4.57 -2.60 3.00
CA LYS A 239 4.46 -3.60 1.95
C LYS A 239 4.05 -2.92 0.63
N PRO A 240 4.74 -3.17 -0.48
CA PRO A 240 4.40 -2.60 -1.78
C PRO A 240 3.30 -3.41 -2.47
N LEU A 241 2.62 -2.78 -3.44
CA LEU A 241 1.78 -3.48 -4.41
C LEU A 241 2.59 -3.94 -5.63
N SER A 242 2.26 -5.09 -6.21
CA SER A 242 2.99 -5.66 -7.36
C SER A 242 2.63 -5.00 -8.70
N THR A 243 1.55 -4.22 -8.75
CA THR A 243 1.03 -3.57 -9.96
C THR A 243 1.27 -2.07 -10.01
N GLU A 244 1.70 -1.47 -8.90
CA GLU A 244 1.84 -0.01 -8.74
C GLU A 244 3.13 0.33 -7.98
N TRP A 245 4.05 1.04 -8.62
CA TRP A 245 5.36 1.40 -8.03
C TRP A 245 5.27 2.44 -6.92
N TRP A 246 4.18 3.21 -6.86
CA TRP A 246 3.95 4.28 -5.89
C TRP A 246 3.21 3.81 -4.63
N HIS A 247 2.62 2.62 -4.63
CA HIS A 247 1.63 2.18 -3.64
C HIS A 247 2.24 1.34 -2.52
N PHE A 248 1.99 1.75 -1.27
CA PHE A 248 2.53 1.11 -0.07
C PHE A 248 1.51 1.09 1.07
N THR A 249 1.33 -0.06 1.72
CA THR A 249 0.52 -0.19 2.94
C THR A 249 1.41 -0.53 4.12
N LEU A 250 1.16 0.01 5.31
CA LEU A 250 1.88 -0.42 6.53
C LEU A 250 1.59 -1.91 6.82
N LYS A 251 2.63 -2.70 7.15
CA LYS A 251 2.46 -4.14 7.42
C LYS A 251 1.57 -4.40 8.63
N ASN A 252 1.84 -3.69 9.73
CA ASN A 252 1.14 -3.80 11.00
C ASN A 252 0.17 -2.63 11.16
N GLU A 253 -0.74 -2.46 10.19
CA GLU A 253 -1.76 -1.42 10.25
C GLU A 253 -2.72 -1.64 11.43
N PRO A 254 -3.14 -0.58 12.16
CA PRO A 254 -4.04 -0.69 13.31
C PRO A 254 -5.46 -1.13 12.93
N TYR A 255 -5.89 -0.88 11.70
CA TYR A 255 -7.27 -1.05 11.26
C TYR A 255 -7.42 -1.95 10.02
N PRO A 256 -6.91 -3.20 10.01
CA PRO A 256 -6.85 -4.03 8.81
C PRO A 256 -8.22 -4.38 8.22
N ASN A 257 -9.30 -4.26 9.01
CA ASN A 257 -10.66 -4.63 8.63
C ASN A 257 -11.66 -3.45 8.68
N THR A 258 -11.22 -2.23 9.00
CA THR A 258 -12.11 -1.07 9.14
C THR A 258 -11.95 -0.13 7.96
N TYR A 259 -13.06 0.13 7.25
CA TYR A 259 -13.09 1.01 6.09
C TYR A 259 -13.80 2.30 6.48
N PHE A 260 -13.01 3.34 6.75
CA PHE A 260 -13.51 4.63 7.20
C PHE A 260 -14.24 5.39 6.09
N THR A 261 -15.17 6.24 6.52
CA THR A 261 -16.11 6.95 5.65
C THR A 261 -16.08 8.47 5.82
N PHE A 262 -15.44 8.99 6.88
CA PHE A 262 -15.34 10.41 7.17
C PHE A 262 -14.61 11.16 6.03
N PRO A 263 -14.95 12.41 5.72
CA PRO A 263 -14.30 13.14 4.64
C PRO A 263 -12.84 13.49 4.97
N VAL A 264 -12.01 13.67 3.95
CA VAL A 264 -10.69 14.28 4.07
C VAL A 264 -10.87 15.77 4.35
N LYS A 265 -10.89 16.11 5.64
CA LYS A 265 -11.01 17.45 6.22
C LYS A 265 -10.24 17.45 7.56
N TRP A 266 -9.65 18.56 7.99
CA TRP A 266 -8.94 18.60 9.28
C TRP A 266 -9.09 19.95 10.00
N PRO A 267 -9.32 19.97 11.33
CA PRO A 267 -9.50 18.82 12.23
C PRO A 267 -10.79 18.04 11.94
N GLN A 268 -10.84 16.77 12.36
CA GLN A 268 -12.08 15.99 12.36
C GLN A 268 -12.94 16.45 13.54
N GLU A 269 -14.17 16.88 13.28
CA GLU A 269 -15.17 17.33 14.29
C GLU A 269 -15.73 16.14 15.10
#